data_AF-A0AAI9ZHC9-F1
#
_entry.id   AF-A0AAI9ZHC9-F1
#
_cell.length_a   1.000
_cell.length_b   1.000
_cell.length_c   1.000
_cell.angle_alpha   90.00
_cell.angle_beta   90.00
_cell.angle_gamma   90.00
#
_symmetry.space_group_name_H-M   'P 1'
#
loop_
_entity.id
_entity.type
_entity.pdbx_description
1 polymer ?
#
loop_
_entity_poly.entity_id
_entity_poly.type
_entity_poly.pdbx_seq_one_letter_code
_entity_poly.pdbx_strand_id
1 'polypeptide(L)'
;MAEGAKSAKRVAVIGLGPAGAITIDALAKEQAFDIIRVFERREAPGGCWLGEEKPPPIIQPNELDLLSSRTADPQLPAIPSNLPAQLPKSPSPRYSESTVYPYLETNVDFVPMQYTQEPFPTQQSEHPRSIHGEDTPFRHWSLVQDYVRSLVDRRGYGDFISYNTTVERAEKVPAASGLSEEWKLTLRKDGENTDYWWEERFDAVIVA
;
A
#
# COMPACT_ATOMS: atom_id res chain seq x y z
N MET A 1 -9.52 37.37 10.70
CA MET A 1 -8.41 37.09 9.76
C MET A 1 -8.21 35.59 9.78
N ALA A 2 -8.72 34.86 8.79
CA ALA A 2 -8.46 33.42 8.72
C ALA A 2 -6.97 33.25 8.47
N GLU A 3 -6.27 32.65 9.44
CA GLU A 3 -4.88 32.23 9.29
C GLU A 3 -4.81 31.37 8.03
N GLY A 4 -4.08 31.84 7.01
CA GLY A 4 -3.99 31.15 5.72
C GLY A 4 -3.47 29.74 5.97
N ALA A 5 -4.29 28.72 5.70
CA ALA A 5 -3.91 27.34 5.90
C ALA A 5 -2.58 27.06 5.17
N LYS A 6 -1.59 26.56 5.90
CA LYS A 6 -0.28 26.21 5.35
C LYS A 6 -0.49 25.18 4.22
N SER A 7 -0.05 25.52 3.01
CA SER A 7 -0.08 24.59 1.87
C SER A 7 0.87 23.43 2.14
N ALA A 8 0.37 22.19 2.02
CA ALA A 8 1.18 20.99 2.16
C ALA A 8 2.12 20.83 0.98
N LYS A 9 3.42 20.58 1.25
CA LYS A 9 4.44 20.43 0.21
C LYS A 9 5.11 19.07 0.22
N ARG A 10 5.15 18.41 1.38
CA ARG A 10 5.67 17.06 1.55
C ARG A 10 4.52 16.14 1.95
N VAL A 11 4.23 15.15 1.11
CA VAL A 11 3.10 14.23 1.32
C VAL A 11 3.59 12.80 1.36
N ALA A 12 3.14 12.04 2.35
CA ALA A 12 3.29 10.60 2.40
C ALA A 12 1.98 9.88 2.05
N VAL A 13 2.08 8.83 1.25
CA VAL A 13 1.01 7.87 0.98
C VAL A 13 1.39 6.53 1.61
N ILE A 14 0.48 5.95 2.39
CA ILE A 14 0.68 4.67 3.07
C ILE A 14 -0.19 3.64 2.36
N GLY A 15 0.44 2.65 1.72
CA GLY A 15 -0.22 1.64 0.90
C GLY A 15 -0.17 1.95 -0.60
N LEU A 16 0.08 0.92 -1.40
CA LEU A 16 0.17 0.96 -2.85
C LEU A 16 -0.72 -0.10 -3.51
N GLY A 17 -1.92 -0.25 -2.96
CA GLY A 17 -3.04 -0.88 -3.65
C GLY A 17 -3.68 0.06 -4.69
N PRO A 18 -4.88 -0.28 -5.18
CA PRO A 18 -5.62 0.56 -6.14
C PRO A 18 -5.76 2.03 -5.65
N ALA A 19 -6.15 2.23 -4.38
CA ALA A 19 -6.31 3.57 -3.82
C ALA A 19 -4.98 4.36 -3.78
N GLY A 20 -3.88 3.71 -3.39
CA GLY A 20 -2.55 4.32 -3.40
C GLY A 20 -2.10 4.69 -4.82
N ALA A 21 -2.28 3.77 -5.78
CA ALA A 21 -1.88 3.96 -7.17
C ALA A 21 -2.59 5.15 -7.85
N ILE A 22 -3.88 5.37 -7.58
CA ILE A 22 -4.58 6.55 -8.14
C ILE A 22 -4.28 7.83 -7.36
N THR A 23 -4.00 7.72 -6.05
CA THR A 23 -3.60 8.85 -5.21
C THR A 23 -2.29 9.46 -5.69
N ILE A 24 -1.28 8.64 -5.99
CA ILE A 24 0.01 9.14 -6.50
C ILE A 24 -0.14 9.87 -7.83
N ASP A 25 -1.01 9.37 -8.71
CA ASP A 25 -1.27 9.98 -10.01
C ASP A 25 -1.92 11.36 -9.84
N ALA A 26 -2.91 11.47 -8.96
CA ALA A 26 -3.56 12.74 -8.64
C ALA A 26 -2.55 13.74 -8.05
N LEU A 27 -1.75 13.33 -7.05
CA LEU A 27 -0.75 14.20 -6.43
C LEU A 27 0.30 14.69 -7.43
N ALA A 28 0.80 13.81 -8.30
CA ALA A 28 1.80 14.17 -9.29
C ALA A 28 1.25 15.16 -10.33
N LYS A 29 0.00 14.98 -10.76
CA LYS A 29 -0.68 15.87 -11.72
C LYS A 29 -0.91 17.29 -11.19
N GLU A 30 -1.03 17.48 -9.88
CA GLU A 30 -1.18 18.82 -9.29
C GLU A 30 0.08 19.68 -9.45
N GLN A 31 1.27 19.07 -9.65
CA GLN A 31 2.56 19.78 -9.77
C GLN A 31 2.81 20.79 -8.63
N ALA A 32 2.21 20.54 -7.47
CA ALA A 32 2.20 21.46 -6.34
C ALA A 32 3.04 20.99 -5.14
N PHE A 33 3.46 19.72 -5.14
CA PHE A 33 4.20 19.09 -4.05
C PHE A 33 5.68 19.00 -4.39
N ASP A 34 6.53 19.32 -3.42
CA ASP A 34 7.98 19.23 -3.55
C ASP A 34 8.44 17.78 -3.32
N ILE A 35 7.74 17.06 -2.44
CA ILE A 35 8.05 15.67 -2.09
C ILE A 35 6.77 14.84 -2.05
N ILE A 36 6.77 13.75 -2.82
CA ILE A 36 5.79 12.66 -2.71
C ILE A 36 6.56 11.40 -2.32
N ARG A 37 6.15 10.75 -1.23
CA ARG A 37 6.71 9.47 -0.77
C ARG A 37 5.61 8.46 -0.57
N VAL A 38 5.89 7.22 -0.95
CA VAL A 38 4.93 6.11 -0.87
C VAL A 38 5.59 4.97 -0.13
N PHE A 39 4.88 4.41 0.86
CA PHE A 39 5.37 3.28 1.63
C PHE A 39 4.45 2.07 1.42
N GLU A 40 4.97 1.03 0.81
CA GLU A 40 4.27 -0.25 0.59
C GLU A 40 5.00 -1.33 1.37
N ARG A 41 4.26 -2.06 2.21
CA ARG A 41 4.84 -3.12 3.05
C ARG A 41 5.26 -4.33 2.22
N ARG A 42 4.63 -4.52 1.05
CA ARG A 42 4.92 -5.59 0.11
C ARG A 42 5.99 -5.20 -0.91
N GLU A 43 6.41 -6.20 -1.66
CA GLU A 43 7.46 -6.17 -2.66
C GLU A 43 7.05 -5.51 -3.98
N ALA A 44 5.75 -5.29 -4.19
CA ALA A 44 5.18 -4.79 -5.44
C ALA A 44 3.84 -4.05 -5.20
N PRO A 45 3.38 -3.23 -6.17
CA PRO A 45 2.05 -2.61 -6.10
C PRO A 45 0.94 -3.65 -6.34
N GLY A 46 -0.27 -3.35 -5.87
CA GLY A 46 -1.46 -4.18 -6.10
C GLY A 46 -2.35 -4.34 -4.88
N GLY A 47 -1.80 -4.17 -3.68
CA GLY A 47 -2.54 -4.35 -2.43
C GLY A 47 -3.12 -5.76 -2.34
N CYS A 48 -4.44 -5.87 -2.16
CA CYS A 48 -5.12 -7.17 -2.09
C CYS A 48 -5.05 -7.97 -3.41
N TRP A 49 -4.73 -7.33 -4.54
CA TRP A 49 -4.61 -7.98 -5.86
C TRP A 49 -3.22 -8.53 -6.14
N LEU A 50 -2.24 -8.28 -5.27
CA LEU A 50 -0.90 -8.84 -5.44
C LEU A 50 -0.92 -10.33 -5.06
N GLY A 51 -0.90 -11.22 -6.06
CA GLY A 51 -1.01 -12.66 -5.87
C GLY A 51 0.26 -13.31 -5.32
N GLU A 52 0.10 -14.46 -4.66
CA GLU A 52 1.22 -15.28 -4.18
C GLU A 52 1.51 -16.45 -5.12
N GLU A 53 2.80 -16.82 -5.24
CA GLU A 53 3.21 -18.06 -5.89
C GLU A 53 3.11 -19.28 -4.94
N LYS A 54 3.12 -19.03 -3.63
CA LYS A 54 3.14 -20.07 -2.59
C LYS A 54 1.83 -20.03 -1.79
N PRO A 55 1.36 -21.17 -1.27
CA PRO A 55 0.22 -21.19 -0.37
C PRO A 55 0.53 -20.36 0.90
N PRO A 56 -0.48 -19.71 1.48
CA PRO A 56 -0.30 -18.98 2.73
C PRO A 56 0.09 -19.93 3.87
N PRO A 57 0.74 -19.42 4.93
CA PRO A 57 0.97 -20.20 6.15
C PRO A 57 -0.32 -20.79 6.72
N ILE A 58 -0.24 -21.99 7.30
CA ILE A 58 -1.38 -22.61 7.96
C ILE A 58 -1.69 -21.83 9.24
N ILE A 59 -2.91 -21.31 9.33
CA ILE A 59 -3.43 -20.66 10.54
C ILE A 59 -3.40 -21.68 11.68
N GLN A 60 -2.71 -21.33 12.77
CA GLN A 60 -2.65 -22.18 13.94
C GLN A 60 -3.93 -22.04 14.78
N PRO A 61 -4.41 -23.11 15.44
CA PRO A 61 -5.64 -23.04 16.24
C PRO A 61 -5.64 -21.94 17.33
N ASN A 62 -4.49 -21.62 17.90
CA ASN A 62 -4.33 -20.56 18.90
C ASN A 62 -4.41 -19.14 18.32
N GLU A 63 -4.38 -18.98 16.99
CA GLU A 63 -4.54 -17.68 16.31
C GLU A 63 -6.02 -17.36 16.04
N LEU A 64 -6.92 -18.35 16.08
CA LEU A 64 -8.33 -18.19 15.68
C LEU A 64 -9.07 -17.13 16.51
N ASP A 65 -8.83 -17.09 17.83
CA ASP A 65 -9.44 -16.09 18.71
C ASP A 65 -8.91 -14.67 18.42
N LEU A 66 -7.63 -14.54 18.09
CA LEU A 66 -7.01 -13.26 17.71
C LEU A 66 -7.52 -12.78 16.35
N LEU A 67 -7.64 -13.68 15.37
CA LEU A 67 -8.15 -13.36 14.04
C LEU A 67 -9.62 -12.96 14.09
N SER A 68 -10.44 -13.72 14.83
CA SER A 68 -11.88 -13.42 14.98
C SER A 68 -12.15 -12.12 15.73
N SER A 69 -11.30 -11.77 16.70
CA SER A 69 -11.35 -10.49 17.41
C SER A 69 -10.63 -9.34 16.70
N ARG A 70 -9.99 -9.60 15.54
CA ARG A 70 -9.21 -8.62 14.76
C ARG A 70 -8.04 -7.99 15.55
N THR A 71 -7.38 -8.81 16.39
CA THR A 71 -6.24 -8.41 17.21
C THR A 71 -4.95 -9.18 16.89
N ALA A 72 -4.94 -9.98 15.82
CA ALA A 72 -3.82 -10.84 15.44
C ALA A 72 -2.54 -10.09 14.99
N ASP A 73 -2.65 -8.86 14.49
CA ASP A 73 -1.50 -8.01 14.13
C ASP A 73 -1.38 -6.83 15.12
N PRO A 74 -0.90 -7.08 16.36
CA PRO A 74 -0.68 -6.00 17.32
C PRO A 74 0.47 -5.10 16.88
N GLN A 75 0.51 -3.88 17.40
CA GLN A 75 1.68 -3.02 17.26
C GLN A 75 2.92 -3.72 17.82
N LEU A 76 4.08 -3.49 17.19
CA LEU A 76 5.34 -4.02 17.70
C LEU A 76 5.57 -3.54 19.14
N PRO A 77 6.03 -4.42 20.06
CA PRO A 77 6.09 -4.12 21.48
C PRO A 77 7.07 -2.99 21.82
N ALA A 78 8.07 -2.75 20.97
CA ALA A 78 9.01 -1.65 21.12
C ALA A 78 9.34 -1.02 19.76
N ILE A 79 9.19 0.30 19.69
CA ILE A 79 9.80 1.12 18.63
C ILE A 79 11.19 1.56 19.13
N PRO A 80 12.24 1.50 18.31
CA PRO A 80 13.58 1.87 18.72
C PRO A 80 13.63 3.33 19.19
N SER A 81 14.27 3.60 20.32
CA SER A 81 14.38 4.95 20.88
C SER A 81 15.35 5.86 20.11
N ASN A 82 16.34 5.27 19.44
CA ASN A 82 17.29 5.96 18.59
C ASN A 82 17.11 5.48 17.15
N LEU A 83 16.90 6.43 16.23
CA LEU A 83 16.72 6.19 14.81
C LEU A 83 17.70 7.07 14.01
N PRO A 84 18.27 6.59 12.89
CA PRO A 84 18.02 5.28 12.28
C PRO A 84 18.67 4.11 13.05
N ALA A 85 18.15 2.90 12.85
CA ALA A 85 18.66 1.69 13.51
C ALA A 85 18.58 0.46 12.59
N GLN A 86 19.48 -0.50 12.80
CA GLN A 86 19.41 -1.84 12.23
C GLN A 86 19.15 -2.83 13.37
N LEU A 87 18.05 -3.56 13.33
CA LEU A 87 17.65 -4.49 14.40
C LEU A 87 17.35 -5.88 13.85
N PRO A 88 17.42 -6.94 14.68
CA PRO A 88 16.97 -8.26 14.26
C PRO A 88 15.55 -8.21 13.68
N LYS A 89 15.31 -8.99 12.62
CA LYS A 89 14.01 -9.07 11.96
C LYS A 89 12.92 -9.47 12.95
N SER A 90 11.77 -8.80 12.87
CA SER A 90 10.62 -9.19 13.70
C SER A 90 10.17 -10.62 13.34
N PRO A 91 10.06 -11.54 14.32
CA PRO A 91 9.54 -12.88 14.06
C PRO A 91 8.00 -12.91 13.98
N SER A 92 7.32 -11.81 14.32
CA SER A 92 5.86 -11.74 14.35
C SER A 92 5.28 -11.72 12.93
N PRO A 93 4.28 -12.57 12.62
CA PRO A 93 3.57 -12.50 11.35
C PRO A 93 2.86 -11.15 11.21
N ARG A 94 2.92 -10.56 10.03
CA ARG A 94 2.29 -9.25 9.71
C ARG A 94 1.10 -9.37 8.76
N TYR A 95 0.65 -10.61 8.50
CA TYR A 95 -0.52 -10.97 7.70
C TYR A 95 -0.61 -10.20 6.37
N SER A 96 0.52 -10.10 5.66
CA SER A 96 0.64 -9.36 4.40
C SER A 96 0.37 -10.23 3.17
N GLU A 97 0.05 -11.51 3.36
CA GLU A 97 -0.23 -12.45 2.29
C GLU A 97 -1.43 -11.99 1.45
N SER A 98 -1.44 -12.41 0.19
CA SER A 98 -2.55 -12.12 -0.70
C SER A 98 -3.88 -12.68 -0.23
N THR A 99 -4.95 -11.94 -0.55
CA THR A 99 -6.33 -12.41 -0.43
C THR A 99 -6.86 -13.06 -1.70
N VAL A 100 -6.13 -12.99 -2.82
CA VAL A 100 -6.55 -13.65 -4.06
C VAL A 100 -6.21 -15.13 -4.02
N TYR A 101 -7.10 -15.95 -4.58
CA TYR A 101 -6.87 -17.37 -4.82
C TYR A 101 -6.66 -17.62 -6.32
N PRO A 102 -6.03 -18.75 -6.72
CA PRO A 102 -5.53 -18.92 -8.09
C PRO A 102 -6.55 -18.72 -9.20
N TYR A 103 -7.81 -19.10 -8.98
CA TYR A 103 -8.90 -19.00 -9.95
C TYR A 103 -9.85 -17.82 -9.67
N LEU A 104 -9.41 -16.81 -8.89
CA LEU A 104 -10.25 -15.66 -8.58
C LEU A 104 -10.56 -14.86 -9.85
N GLU A 105 -11.85 -14.65 -10.07
CA GLU A 105 -12.38 -13.75 -11.08
C GLU A 105 -13.11 -12.60 -10.39
N THR A 106 -13.11 -11.42 -11.02
CA THR A 106 -13.89 -10.29 -10.52
C THR A 106 -15.37 -10.65 -10.50
N ASN A 107 -16.09 -10.17 -9.48
CA ASN A 107 -17.54 -10.29 -9.37
C ASN A 107 -18.26 -8.99 -9.77
N VAL A 108 -17.51 -8.01 -10.26
CA VAL A 108 -17.99 -6.73 -10.76
C VAL A 108 -17.60 -6.63 -12.24
N ASP A 109 -18.47 -5.99 -13.01
CA ASP A 109 -18.20 -5.68 -14.41
C ASP A 109 -16.96 -4.76 -14.53
N PHE A 110 -16.09 -5.00 -15.51
CA PHE A 110 -14.87 -4.22 -15.68
C PHE A 110 -15.13 -2.71 -15.88
N VAL A 111 -16.29 -2.33 -16.45
CA VAL A 111 -16.64 -0.92 -16.72
C VAL A 111 -16.73 -0.11 -15.41
N PRO A 112 -17.52 -0.48 -14.39
CA PRO A 112 -17.54 0.22 -13.12
C PRO A 112 -16.29 0.00 -12.24
N MET A 113 -15.43 -0.97 -12.55
CA MET A 113 -14.16 -1.17 -11.83
C MET A 113 -13.07 -0.17 -12.23
N GLN A 114 -13.18 0.44 -13.40
CA GLN A 114 -12.17 1.34 -13.94
C GLN A 114 -12.17 2.70 -13.26
N TYR A 115 -11.03 3.41 -13.28
CA TYR A 115 -11.05 4.82 -12.88
C TYR A 115 -11.60 5.65 -14.04
N THR A 116 -12.25 6.77 -13.74
CA THR A 116 -12.89 7.64 -14.76
C THR A 116 -11.96 8.01 -15.93
N GLN A 117 -10.67 8.19 -15.67
CA GLN A 117 -9.66 8.55 -16.67
C GLN A 117 -8.71 7.42 -17.04
N GLU A 118 -8.88 6.23 -16.45
CA GLU A 118 -7.98 5.10 -16.63
C GLU A 118 -8.81 3.86 -16.99
N PRO A 119 -8.97 3.56 -18.30
CA PRO A 119 -9.77 2.42 -18.74
C PRO A 119 -9.20 1.09 -18.23
N PHE A 120 -10.08 0.18 -17.82
CA PHE A 120 -9.69 -1.16 -17.41
C PHE A 120 -9.24 -1.99 -18.62
N PRO A 121 -8.40 -3.03 -18.45
CA PRO A 121 -8.10 -3.98 -19.51
C PRO A 121 -9.36 -4.64 -20.10
N THR A 122 -9.45 -4.62 -21.43
CA THR A 122 -10.49 -5.33 -22.20
C THR A 122 -10.13 -6.80 -22.44
N GLN A 123 -8.88 -7.19 -22.20
CA GLN A 123 -8.44 -8.58 -22.30
C GLN A 123 -9.23 -9.47 -21.35
N GLN A 124 -9.56 -10.68 -21.81
CA GLN A 124 -10.21 -11.72 -21.01
C GLN A 124 -9.31 -12.95 -20.94
N SER A 125 -9.36 -13.63 -19.80
CA SER A 125 -8.78 -14.98 -19.65
C SER A 125 -9.69 -16.02 -20.32
N GLU A 126 -9.16 -17.21 -20.57
CA GLU A 126 -9.91 -18.31 -21.18
C GLU A 126 -11.03 -18.84 -20.27
N HIS A 127 -10.77 -18.95 -18.96
CA HIS A 127 -11.71 -19.54 -18.02
C HIS A 127 -13.07 -18.81 -17.94
N PRO A 128 -13.14 -17.48 -17.72
CA PRO A 128 -14.43 -16.79 -17.67
C PRO A 128 -15.14 -16.82 -19.02
N ARG A 129 -14.41 -16.80 -20.14
CA ARG A 129 -14.99 -16.93 -21.48
C ARG A 129 -15.64 -18.30 -21.69
N SER A 130 -15.00 -19.37 -21.20
CA SER A 130 -15.55 -20.72 -21.31
C SER A 130 -16.85 -20.92 -20.50
N ILE A 131 -17.04 -20.17 -19.41
CA ILE A 131 -18.20 -20.28 -18.52
C ILE A 131 -19.31 -19.29 -18.92
N HIS A 132 -18.94 -18.06 -19.24
CA HIS A 132 -19.87 -16.93 -19.41
C HIS A 132 -19.98 -16.40 -20.86
N GLY A 133 -19.15 -16.89 -21.78
CA GLY A 133 -19.09 -16.47 -23.18
C GLY A 133 -18.07 -15.37 -23.45
N GLU A 134 -17.84 -15.08 -24.74
CA GLU A 134 -16.84 -14.09 -25.20
C GLU A 134 -17.15 -12.66 -24.71
N ASP A 135 -18.41 -12.34 -24.38
CA ASP A 135 -18.80 -11.01 -23.89
C ASP A 135 -18.71 -10.88 -22.35
N THR A 136 -18.03 -11.81 -21.68
CA THR A 136 -17.93 -11.81 -20.21
C THR A 136 -17.29 -10.52 -19.65
N PRO A 137 -17.92 -9.87 -18.67
CA PRO A 137 -17.38 -8.64 -18.11
C PRO A 137 -16.35 -8.90 -17.01
N PHE A 138 -16.18 -10.17 -16.59
CA PHE A 138 -15.31 -10.54 -15.49
C PHE A 138 -13.86 -10.69 -15.94
N ARG A 139 -12.93 -10.43 -15.01
CA ARG A 139 -11.49 -10.45 -15.26
C ARG A 139 -10.81 -11.37 -14.25
N HIS A 140 -9.81 -12.10 -14.70
CA HIS A 140 -8.92 -12.81 -13.78
C HIS A 140 -8.17 -11.80 -12.89
N TRP A 141 -7.93 -12.14 -11.63
CA TRP A 141 -7.27 -11.26 -10.67
C TRP A 141 -5.92 -10.71 -11.16
N SER A 142 -5.16 -11.49 -11.94
CA SER A 142 -3.87 -11.06 -12.48
C SER A 142 -4.00 -9.86 -13.42
N LEU A 143 -5.10 -9.75 -14.17
CA LEU A 143 -5.37 -8.59 -15.03
C LEU A 143 -5.63 -7.34 -14.19
N VAL A 144 -6.24 -7.49 -13.01
CA VAL A 144 -6.43 -6.38 -12.05
C VAL A 144 -5.09 -5.96 -11.46
N GLN A 145 -4.23 -6.92 -11.09
CA GLN A 145 -2.88 -6.66 -10.61
C GLN A 145 -2.06 -5.89 -11.66
N ASP A 146 -2.06 -6.37 -12.90
CA ASP A 146 -1.32 -5.74 -14.00
C ASP A 146 -1.85 -4.34 -14.29
N TYR A 147 -3.18 -4.14 -14.22
CA TYR A 147 -3.78 -2.83 -14.32
C TYR A 147 -3.27 -1.87 -13.23
N VAL A 148 -3.32 -2.26 -11.96
CA VAL A 148 -2.80 -1.41 -10.86
C VAL A 148 -1.30 -1.14 -11.02
N ARG A 149 -0.51 -2.16 -11.37
CA ARG A 149 0.93 -2.02 -11.63
C ARG A 149 1.20 -1.03 -12.76
N SER A 150 0.43 -1.09 -13.86
CA SER A 150 0.60 -0.16 -14.98
C SER A 150 0.36 1.31 -14.61
N LEU A 151 -0.49 1.58 -13.62
CA LEU A 151 -0.73 2.93 -13.09
C LEU A 151 0.45 3.47 -12.28
N VAL A 152 1.23 2.56 -11.68
CA VAL A 152 2.41 2.87 -10.87
C VAL A 152 3.67 2.99 -11.73
N ASP A 153 3.86 2.07 -12.68
CA ASP A 153 5.08 2.01 -13.49
C ASP A 153 5.17 3.14 -14.54
N ARG A 154 4.05 3.82 -14.80
CA ARG A 154 4.01 4.94 -15.74
C ARG A 154 4.58 6.21 -15.13
N ARG A 155 5.01 7.12 -16.02
CA ARG A 155 5.36 8.53 -15.69
C ARG A 155 6.41 8.70 -14.57
N GLY A 156 7.19 7.65 -14.29
CA GLY A 156 8.30 7.71 -13.33
C GLY A 156 7.89 7.64 -11.86
N TYR A 157 6.67 7.22 -11.52
CA TYR A 157 6.25 7.20 -10.11
C TYR A 157 7.02 6.22 -9.23
N GLY A 158 7.76 5.27 -9.84
CA GLY A 158 8.71 4.39 -9.17
C GLY A 158 9.64 5.11 -8.18
N ASP A 159 10.07 6.34 -8.52
CA ASP A 159 11.00 7.13 -7.70
C ASP A 159 10.38 7.59 -6.36
N PHE A 160 9.05 7.58 -6.23
CA PHE A 160 8.37 7.96 -4.99
C PHE A 160 8.33 6.82 -3.97
N ILE A 161 8.59 5.58 -4.39
CA ILE A 161 8.13 4.39 -3.68
C ILE A 161 9.25 3.75 -2.88
N SER A 162 8.93 3.37 -1.65
CA SER A 162 9.72 2.43 -0.86
C SER A 162 8.90 1.17 -0.62
N TYR A 163 9.21 0.11 -1.38
CA TYR A 163 8.70 -1.24 -1.18
C TYR A 163 9.31 -1.89 0.08
N ASN A 164 8.69 -2.98 0.50
CA ASN A 164 9.07 -3.75 1.70
C ASN A 164 9.13 -2.87 2.95
N THR A 165 8.34 -1.78 3.01
CA THR A 165 8.40 -0.76 4.04
C THR A 165 7.06 -0.64 4.76
N THR A 166 7.05 -0.99 6.03
CA THR A 166 5.90 -0.82 6.92
C THR A 166 5.99 0.52 7.65
N VAL A 167 4.87 1.24 7.71
CA VAL A 167 4.74 2.41 8.60
C VAL A 167 4.29 1.89 9.96
N GLU A 168 5.20 1.86 10.93
CA GLU A 168 4.92 1.31 12.26
C GLU A 168 4.23 2.34 13.18
N ARG A 169 4.47 3.63 12.94
CA ARG A 169 3.81 4.72 13.68
C ARG A 169 3.69 5.98 12.85
N ALA A 170 2.53 6.62 12.94
CA ALA A 170 2.28 7.96 12.41
C ALA A 170 1.79 8.86 13.55
N GLU A 171 2.50 9.95 13.82
CA GLU A 171 2.19 10.85 14.93
C GLU A 171 2.34 12.31 14.52
N LYS A 172 1.46 13.17 15.06
CA LYS A 172 1.55 14.62 14.94
C LYS A 172 2.56 15.11 15.98
N VAL A 173 3.58 15.82 15.53
CA VAL A 173 4.63 16.40 16.38
C VAL A 173 4.82 17.89 16.06
N PRO A 174 5.39 18.68 16.99
CA PRO A 174 5.86 20.02 16.66
C PRO A 174 6.84 19.97 15.49
N ALA A 175 6.61 20.81 14.49
CA ALA A 175 7.49 20.93 13.34
C ALA A 175 8.86 21.47 13.79
N ALA A 176 9.91 21.18 13.02
CA ALA A 176 11.26 21.69 13.33
C ALA A 176 11.32 23.23 13.44
N SER A 177 10.42 23.95 12.75
CA SER A 177 10.30 25.41 12.86
C SER A 177 9.71 25.90 14.20
N GLY A 178 9.04 25.02 14.95
CA GLY A 178 8.31 25.34 16.19
C GLY A 178 7.00 26.09 15.99
N LEU A 179 6.63 26.43 14.74
CA LEU A 179 5.49 27.30 14.43
C LEU A 179 4.24 26.53 13.97
N SER A 180 4.37 25.23 13.72
CA SER A 180 3.26 24.38 13.29
C SER A 180 3.47 22.95 13.79
N GLU A 181 2.50 22.09 13.52
CA GLU A 181 2.70 20.64 13.63
C GLU A 181 3.08 20.06 12.27
N GLU A 182 3.71 18.89 12.28
CA GLU A 182 3.93 18.05 11.10
C GLU A 182 3.73 16.58 11.47
N TRP A 183 3.54 15.73 10.46
CA TRP A 183 3.49 14.29 10.67
C TRP A 183 4.91 13.73 10.72
N LYS A 184 5.18 12.90 11.73
CA LYS A 184 6.38 12.08 11.82
C LYS A 184 5.98 10.63 11.62
N LEU A 185 6.60 9.98 10.64
CA LEU A 185 6.42 8.56 10.37
C LEU A 185 7.64 7.81 10.87
N THR A 186 7.42 6.77 11.68
CA THR A 186 8.44 5.76 11.98
C THR A 186 8.26 4.59 11.01
N LEU A 187 9.33 4.29 10.29
CA LEU A 187 9.33 3.39 9.15
C LEU A 187 10.23 2.18 9.45
N ARG A 188 9.79 1.00 9.02
CA ARG A 188 10.55 -0.25 9.11
C ARG A 188 10.60 -0.90 7.74
N LYS A 189 11.80 -1.10 7.21
CA LYS A 189 12.04 -1.85 5.97
C LYS A 189 12.45 -3.26 6.30
N ASP A 190 11.68 -4.21 5.78
CA ASP A 190 11.92 -5.63 5.89
C ASP A 190 13.23 -5.99 5.17
N GLY A 191 14.10 -6.71 5.88
CA GLY A 191 15.34 -7.27 5.31
C GLY A 191 15.42 -8.77 5.53
N GLU A 192 16.49 -9.41 5.04
CA GLU A 192 16.65 -10.88 5.17
C GLU A 192 16.84 -11.31 6.63
N ASN A 193 17.81 -10.70 7.32
CA ASN A 193 18.18 -11.07 8.70
C ASN A 193 17.89 -9.96 9.71
N THR A 194 17.80 -8.72 9.24
CA THR A 194 17.64 -7.53 10.06
C THR A 194 16.74 -6.54 9.35
N ASP A 195 15.96 -5.81 10.13
CA ASP A 195 15.10 -4.74 9.66
C ASP A 195 15.80 -3.39 9.82
N TYR A 196 15.65 -2.53 8.82
CA TYR A 196 16.13 -1.15 8.87
C TYR A 196 15.03 -0.21 9.31
N TRP A 197 15.32 0.66 10.26
CA TRP A 197 14.36 1.59 10.85
C TRP A 197 14.82 3.03 10.69
N TRP A 198 13.90 3.94 10.36
CA TRP A 198 14.16 5.37 10.25
C TRP A 198 12.90 6.21 10.48
N GLU A 199 13.06 7.53 10.47
CA GLU A 199 11.94 8.47 10.50
C GLU A 199 11.95 9.38 9.28
N GLU A 200 10.76 9.70 8.77
CA GLU A 200 10.54 10.77 7.78
C GLU A 200 9.43 11.70 8.27
N ARG A 201 9.45 12.96 7.82
CA ARG A 201 8.51 14.01 8.25
C ARG A 201 7.78 14.64 7.08
N PHE A 202 6.47 14.81 7.22
CA PHE A 202 5.57 15.24 6.16
C PHE A 202 4.57 16.29 6.63
N ASP A 203 4.12 17.15 5.71
CA ASP A 203 3.05 18.11 5.99
C ASP A 203 1.68 17.42 5.98
N ALA A 204 1.53 16.36 5.18
CA ALA A 204 0.30 15.56 5.08
C ALA A 204 0.61 14.06 4.94
N VAL A 205 -0.32 13.23 5.42
CA VAL A 205 -0.30 11.78 5.30
C VAL A 205 -1.64 11.32 4.76
N ILE A 206 -1.62 10.43 3.77
CA ILE A 206 -2.78 9.78 3.18
C ILE A 206 -2.67 8.28 3.47
N VAL A 207 -3.68 7.71 4.11
CA VAL A 207 -3.78 6.27 4.35
C VAL A 207 -4.67 5.68 3.25
N ALA A 208 -4.13 4.77 2.45
CA ALA A 208 -4.75 4.27 1.22
C ALA A 208 -4.85 2.74 1.20
#